data_AF-A0A5C2S3A0-F1
#
_entry.id   AF-A0A5C2S3A0-F1
#
_cell.length_a   1.000
_cell.length_b   1.000
_cell.length_c   1.000
_cell.angle_alpha   90.00
_cell.angle_beta   90.00
_cell.angle_gamma   90.00
#
_symmetry.space_group_name_H-M   'P 1'
#
loop_
_entity.id
_entity.type
_entity.pdbx_description
1 polymer ?
#
loop_
_entity_poly.entity_id
_entity_poly.type
_entity_poly.pdbx_seq_one_letter_code
_entity_poly.pdbx_strand_id
1 'polypeptide(L)'
;YAVIRTDPEAMVVDLGLDDPDTLKEAQGMLRKKYLVYLEWPDELPMPGMRWCRYSVSPIGTTLRPPDEMQGITPDMVVPIAPNQGHDPERRPVHPTPSFPFSNCYHWIFNKISVRIRVHPEGVEHGHVPRLLAAEHLALKDAFSLDCRRIN
;
A
#
# COMPACT_ATOMS: atom_id res chain seq x y z
N TYR A 1 -0.07 -0.34 -8.45
CA TYR A 1 -0.44 -1.17 -7.28
C TYR A 1 0.56 -2.30 -7.15
N ALA A 2 0.61 -2.99 -6.02
CA ALA A 2 1.50 -4.14 -5.82
C ALA A 2 0.92 -5.09 -4.77
N VAL A 3 1.40 -6.34 -4.78
CA VAL A 3 1.23 -7.28 -3.66
C VAL A 3 2.57 -7.42 -2.98
N ILE A 4 2.62 -7.09 -1.70
CA ILE A 4 3.80 -7.32 -0.86
C ILE A 4 3.55 -8.48 0.08
N ARG A 5 4.62 -9.18 0.47
CA ARG A 5 4.59 -10.26 1.44
C ARG A 5 5.76 -10.08 2.39
N THR A 6 5.52 -10.27 3.68
CA THR A 6 6.59 -10.31 4.67
C THR A 6 7.40 -11.60 4.50
N ASP A 7 8.73 -11.49 4.63
CA ASP A 7 9.64 -12.64 4.69
C ASP A 7 10.45 -12.56 5.99
N PRO A 8 9.87 -13.04 7.12
CA PRO A 8 10.49 -12.91 8.43
C PRO A 8 11.85 -13.62 8.50
N GLU A 9 11.97 -14.82 7.92
CA GLU A 9 13.22 -15.58 7.89
C GLU A 9 14.32 -14.81 7.17
N ALA A 10 14.02 -14.33 5.96
CA ALA A 10 15.01 -13.60 5.18
C ALA A 10 15.38 -12.27 5.84
N MET A 11 14.43 -11.62 6.55
CA MET A 11 14.68 -10.41 7.33
C MET A 11 15.62 -10.68 8.51
N VAL A 12 15.41 -11.73 9.30
CA VAL A 12 16.27 -12.00 10.48
C VAL A 12 17.67 -12.39 10.05
N VAL A 13 17.82 -13.17 8.97
CA VAL A 13 19.13 -13.47 8.36
C VAL A 13 19.81 -12.20 7.87
N ASP A 14 19.10 -11.32 7.16
CA ASP A 14 19.67 -10.07 6.64
C ASP A 14 20.10 -9.10 7.75
N LEU A 15 19.50 -9.20 8.94
CA LEU A 15 19.81 -8.40 10.13
C LEU A 15 20.89 -9.03 11.04
N GLY A 16 21.37 -10.25 10.74
CA GLY A 16 22.30 -10.99 11.59
C GLY A 16 21.68 -11.48 12.89
N LEU A 17 20.37 -11.74 12.88
CA LEU A 17 19.58 -12.29 13.99
C LEU A 17 19.19 -13.75 13.68
N ASP A 18 20.13 -14.51 13.12
CA ASP A 18 19.94 -15.87 12.61
C ASP A 18 20.29 -16.95 13.63
N ASP A 19 20.16 -16.65 14.93
CA ASP A 19 20.28 -17.68 15.96
C ASP A 19 19.15 -18.72 15.82
N PRO A 20 19.38 -19.98 16.25
CA PRO A 20 18.42 -21.06 16.03
C PRO A 20 17.03 -20.80 16.61
N ASP A 21 16.93 -20.07 17.72
CA ASP A 21 15.67 -19.78 18.38
C ASP A 21 14.90 -18.69 17.61
N THR A 22 15.58 -17.61 17.20
CA THR A 22 14.97 -16.55 16.38
C THR A 22 14.48 -17.07 15.02
N LEU A 23 15.27 -17.94 14.35
CA LEU A 23 14.85 -18.55 13.09
C LEU A 23 13.60 -19.42 13.25
N LYS A 24 13.53 -20.18 14.34
CA LYS A 24 12.37 -21.04 14.64
C LYS A 24 11.11 -20.21 14.89
N GLU A 25 11.22 -19.09 15.60
CA GLU A 25 10.10 -18.17 15.79
C GLU A 25 9.69 -17.52 14.46
N ALA A 26 10.67 -17.08 13.65
CA ALA A 26 10.41 -16.50 12.33
C ALA A 26 9.71 -17.49 11.37
N GLN A 27 10.04 -18.77 11.43
CA GLN A 27 9.38 -19.86 10.70
C GLN A 27 7.91 -20.02 11.11
N GLY A 28 7.61 -19.82 12.40
CA GLY A 28 6.26 -19.86 12.95
C GLY A 28 5.38 -18.68 12.53
N MET A 29 5.96 -17.59 12.02
CA MET A 29 5.22 -16.40 11.63
C MET A 29 4.41 -16.59 10.34
N LEU A 30 3.17 -16.09 10.35
CA LEU A 30 2.30 -16.10 9.19
C LEU A 30 2.79 -15.13 8.10
N ARG A 31 3.05 -15.67 6.90
CA ARG A 31 3.42 -14.88 5.71
C ARG A 31 2.17 -14.41 4.96
N LYS A 32 1.61 -13.29 5.39
CA LYS A 32 0.43 -12.70 4.74
C LYS A 32 0.82 -11.88 3.52
N LYS A 33 -0.05 -11.91 2.51
CA LYS A 33 0.03 -11.05 1.33
C LYS A 33 -0.83 -9.82 1.57
N TYR A 34 -0.30 -8.66 1.22
CA TYR A 34 -0.97 -7.38 1.39
C TYR A 34 -1.03 -6.66 0.05
N LEU A 35 -2.22 -6.16 -0.29
CA LEU A 35 -2.41 -5.32 -1.46
C LEU A 35 -2.10 -3.87 -1.09
N VAL A 36 -1.22 -3.23 -1.85
CA VAL A 36 -0.75 -1.88 -1.58
C VAL A 36 -0.75 -1.01 -2.83
N TYR A 37 -0.85 0.29 -2.61
CA TYR A 37 -0.50 1.31 -3.59
C TYR A 37 0.93 1.80 -3.31
N LEU A 38 1.82 1.67 -4.28
CA LEU A 38 3.18 2.21 -4.20
C LEU A 38 3.12 3.70 -4.53
N GLU A 39 3.58 4.57 -3.63
CA GLU A 39 3.59 6.01 -3.88
C GLU A 39 4.94 6.46 -4.44
N TRP A 40 5.94 6.57 -3.58
CA TRP A 40 7.28 7.04 -3.92
C TRP A 40 8.31 6.22 -3.14
N PRO A 41 9.47 5.94 -3.75
CA PRO A 41 10.62 5.46 -2.99
C PRO A 41 11.02 6.52 -1.95
N ASP A 42 11.16 6.11 -0.69
CA ASP A 42 11.68 6.97 0.38
C ASP A 42 13.20 7.14 0.29
N GLU A 43 13.86 6.31 -0.52
CA GLU A 43 15.29 6.35 -0.81
C GLU A 43 15.57 5.87 -2.24
N LEU A 44 16.60 6.43 -2.88
CA LEU A 44 16.99 6.00 -4.21
C LEU A 44 17.68 4.63 -4.14
N PRO A 45 17.31 3.65 -4.99
CA PRO A 45 18.02 2.38 -5.05
C PRO A 45 19.43 2.61 -5.60
N MET A 46 20.44 2.47 -4.73
CA MET A 46 21.86 2.57 -5.07
C MET A 46 22.43 1.19 -5.42
N PRO A 47 23.49 1.13 -6.26
CA PRO A 47 24.19 -0.13 -6.54
C PRO A 47 24.63 -0.84 -5.25
N GLY A 48 24.33 -2.14 -5.13
CA GLY A 48 24.68 -2.96 -3.97
C GLY A 48 23.68 -2.92 -2.81
N MET A 49 22.61 -2.11 -2.89
CA MET A 49 21.54 -2.14 -1.88
C MET A 49 20.76 -3.45 -1.95
N ARG A 50 20.67 -4.17 -0.83
CA ARG A 50 19.89 -5.42 -0.71
C ARG A 50 18.39 -5.16 -0.61
N TRP A 51 18.01 -4.01 -0.08
CA TRP A 51 16.63 -3.55 0.09
C TRP A 51 16.54 -2.05 -0.19
N CYS A 52 15.35 -1.60 -0.58
CA CYS A 52 15.02 -0.20 -0.77
C CYS A 52 13.73 0.13 -0.01
N ARG A 53 13.73 1.27 0.67
CA ARG A 53 12.60 1.76 1.45
C ARG A 53 11.59 2.45 0.54
N TYR A 54 10.34 2.01 0.66
CA TYR A 54 9.20 2.58 -0.04
C TYR A 54 8.18 3.03 0.98
N SER A 55 7.51 4.13 0.64
CA SER A 55 6.25 4.41 1.29
C SER A 55 5.07 3.91 0.45
N VAL A 56 4.20 3.18 1.12
CA VAL A 56 3.10 2.45 0.51
C VAL A 56 1.83 2.69 1.30
N SER A 57 0.70 2.66 0.61
CA SER A 57 -0.62 2.81 1.21
C SER A 57 -1.36 1.48 1.07
N PRO A 58 -1.62 0.72 2.15
CA PRO A 58 -2.42 -0.50 2.07
C PRO A 58 -3.82 -0.24 1.55
N ILE A 59 -4.34 -1.20 0.80
CA ILE A 59 -5.67 -1.13 0.21
C ILE A 59 -6.68 -1.77 1.15
N GLY A 60 -7.71 -1.00 1.53
CA GLY A 60 -8.82 -1.50 2.32
C GLY A 60 -9.83 -2.25 1.46
N THR A 61 -10.43 -3.30 2.03
CA THR A 61 -11.56 -4.04 1.42
C THR A 61 -12.92 -3.61 1.97
N THR A 62 -12.89 -2.63 2.88
CA THR A 62 -14.03 -2.03 3.58
C THR A 62 -13.80 -0.53 3.71
N LEU A 63 -14.79 0.18 4.27
CA LEU A 63 -14.56 1.51 4.80
C LEU A 63 -13.50 1.47 5.90
N ARG A 64 -12.83 2.61 6.12
CA ARG A 64 -11.83 2.72 7.17
C ARG A 64 -12.49 2.79 8.56
N PRO A 65 -11.89 2.20 9.59
CA PRO A 65 -12.32 2.46 10.97
C PRO A 65 -12.21 3.96 11.29
N PRO A 66 -13.12 4.53 12.10
CA PRO A 66 -12.99 5.91 12.56
C PRO A 66 -11.77 6.07 13.46
N ASP A 67 -11.18 7.26 13.45
CA ASP A 67 -10.16 7.70 14.40
C ASP A 67 -10.55 9.10 14.89
N GLU A 68 -11.24 9.15 16.03
CA GLU A 68 -11.76 10.40 16.61
C GLU A 68 -10.63 11.35 17.02
N MET A 69 -9.48 10.82 17.48
CA MET A 69 -8.35 11.64 17.89
C MET A 69 -7.74 12.41 16.72
N GLN A 70 -7.78 11.81 15.53
CA GLN A 70 -7.28 12.43 14.30
C GLN A 70 -8.41 13.04 13.45
N GLY A 71 -9.64 13.11 13.97
CA GLY A 71 -10.79 13.66 13.25
C GLY A 71 -11.19 12.87 11.99
N ILE A 72 -10.78 11.60 11.87
CA ILE A 72 -10.94 10.83 10.65
C ILE A 72 -12.19 9.96 10.71
N THR A 73 -13.10 10.14 9.76
CA THR A 73 -14.36 9.42 9.68
C THR A 73 -14.29 8.21 8.72
N PRO A 74 -15.25 7.27 8.78
CA PRO A 74 -15.25 6.08 7.91
C PRO A 74 -15.40 6.38 6.41
N ASP A 75 -16.04 7.50 6.07
CA ASP A 75 -16.25 7.90 4.68
C ASP A 75 -15.01 8.51 4.02
N MET A 76 -13.94 8.84 4.76
CA MET A 76 -12.69 9.39 4.21
C MET A 76 -11.84 8.33 3.48
N VAL A 77 -12.43 7.82 2.40
CA VAL A 77 -11.91 6.78 1.52
C VAL A 77 -12.15 7.18 0.07
N VAL A 78 -11.39 6.61 -0.86
CA VAL A 78 -11.63 6.76 -2.31
C VAL A 78 -11.82 5.38 -2.92
N PRO A 79 -12.97 5.09 -3.55
CA PRO A 79 -13.21 3.79 -4.18
C PRO A 79 -12.24 3.55 -5.36
N ILE A 80 -11.87 2.30 -5.57
CA ILE A 80 -11.08 1.88 -6.73
C ILE A 80 -12.00 1.13 -7.69
N ALA A 81 -12.20 1.65 -8.90
CA ALA A 81 -13.05 1.03 -9.91
C ALA A 81 -12.63 -0.44 -10.15
N PRO A 82 -13.57 -1.40 -10.19
CA PRO A 82 -15.01 -1.22 -10.45
C PRO A 82 -15.88 -0.89 -9.22
N ASN A 83 -15.31 -0.73 -8.04
CA ASN A 83 -16.06 -0.28 -6.86
C ASN A 83 -16.70 1.09 -7.11
N GLN A 84 -18.03 1.20 -6.99
CA GLN A 84 -18.77 2.45 -7.16
C GLN A 84 -18.82 3.31 -5.88
N GLY A 85 -18.35 2.77 -4.75
CA GLY A 85 -18.43 3.44 -3.47
C GLY A 85 -19.82 3.39 -2.84
N HIS A 86 -19.91 3.97 -1.65
CA HIS A 86 -21.17 4.11 -0.89
C HIS A 86 -21.73 5.54 -0.96
N ASP A 87 -20.89 6.50 -1.32
CA ASP A 87 -21.21 7.91 -1.45
C ASP A 87 -21.16 8.31 -2.94
N PRO A 88 -22.29 8.71 -3.55
CA PRO A 88 -22.35 9.12 -4.95
C PRO A 88 -21.42 10.31 -5.29
N GLU A 89 -21.08 11.14 -4.32
CA GLU A 89 -20.18 12.29 -4.53
C GLU A 89 -18.71 11.86 -4.62
N ARG A 90 -18.37 10.67 -4.10
CA ARG A 90 -17.02 10.11 -4.16
C ARG A 90 -16.79 9.31 -5.44
N ARG A 91 -16.34 10.00 -6.47
CA ARG A 91 -15.93 9.38 -7.74
C ARG A 91 -14.82 8.34 -7.51
N PRO A 92 -14.97 7.09 -8.01
CA PRO A 92 -13.91 6.10 -8.00
C PRO A 92 -12.71 6.50 -8.87
N VAL A 93 -11.52 6.09 -8.46
CA VAL A 93 -10.33 6.17 -9.33
C VAL A 93 -10.26 4.95 -10.27
N HIS A 94 -9.72 5.14 -11.46
CA HIS A 94 -9.73 4.15 -12.55
C HIS A 94 -8.32 3.68 -12.92
N PRO A 95 -7.86 2.54 -12.36
CA PRO A 95 -6.60 1.95 -12.76
C PRO A 95 -6.62 1.44 -14.20
N THR A 96 -5.45 1.48 -14.85
CA THR A 96 -5.22 0.87 -16.16
C THR A 96 -4.05 -0.12 -16.08
N PRO A 97 -4.23 -1.40 -16.42
CA PRO A 97 -5.51 -2.06 -16.73
C PRO A 97 -6.47 -2.06 -15.53
N SER A 98 -7.74 -2.43 -15.77
CA SER A 98 -8.79 -2.44 -14.75
C SER A 98 -8.39 -3.20 -13.49
N PHE A 99 -8.82 -2.68 -12.34
CA PHE A 99 -8.52 -3.32 -11.06
C PHE A 99 -9.30 -4.63 -10.91
N PRO A 100 -8.66 -5.71 -10.42
CA PRO A 100 -9.28 -7.03 -10.38
C PRO A 100 -10.31 -7.23 -9.25
N PHE A 101 -10.43 -6.28 -8.32
CA PHE A 101 -11.28 -6.42 -7.12
C PHE A 101 -12.34 -5.32 -7.05
N SER A 102 -13.58 -5.68 -6.72
CA SER A 102 -14.75 -4.79 -6.76
C SER A 102 -15.08 -4.08 -5.45
N ASN A 103 -14.36 -4.37 -4.37
CA ASN A 103 -14.64 -3.84 -3.03
C ASN A 103 -13.41 -3.16 -2.42
N CYS A 104 -12.55 -2.55 -3.23
CA CYS A 104 -11.31 -1.95 -2.77
C CYS A 104 -11.39 -0.42 -2.65
N TYR A 105 -10.67 0.11 -1.66
CA TYR A 105 -10.62 1.53 -1.32
C TYR A 105 -9.18 1.96 -1.01
N HIS A 106 -8.85 3.18 -1.38
CA HIS A 106 -7.78 3.93 -0.72
C HIS A 106 -8.34 4.56 0.54
N TRP A 107 -7.56 4.59 1.61
CA TRP A 107 -7.91 5.23 2.88
C TRP A 107 -7.03 6.45 3.10
N ILE A 108 -7.59 7.54 3.63
CA ILE A 108 -6.78 8.69 4.03
C ILE A 108 -5.79 8.29 5.14
N PHE A 109 -4.61 8.88 5.13
CA PHE A 109 -3.54 8.68 6.11
C PHE A 109 -3.16 7.23 6.39
N ASN A 110 -3.36 6.34 5.41
CA ASN A 110 -3.01 4.92 5.54
C ASN A 110 -1.58 4.62 5.05
N LYS A 111 -0.65 5.55 5.23
CA LYS A 111 0.70 5.44 4.66
C LYS A 111 1.64 4.73 5.63
N ILE A 112 2.34 3.70 5.18
CA ILE A 112 3.35 2.97 5.95
C ILE A 112 4.68 2.92 5.19
N SER A 113 5.79 2.78 5.92
CA SER A 113 7.11 2.59 5.32
C SER A 113 7.49 1.10 5.35
N VAL A 114 7.96 0.57 4.23
CA VAL A 114 8.35 -0.83 4.07
C VAL A 114 9.71 -0.93 3.39
N ARG A 115 10.47 -1.99 3.70
CA ARG A 115 11.70 -2.34 2.98
C ARG A 115 11.38 -3.44 1.97
N ILE A 116 11.61 -3.16 0.69
CA ILE A 116 11.39 -4.09 -0.41
C ILE A 116 12.75 -4.59 -0.89
N ARG A 117 12.92 -5.91 -0.96
CA ARG A 117 14.16 -6.51 -1.48
C ARG A 117 14.39 -6.10 -2.94
N VAL A 118 15.61 -5.74 -3.26
CA VAL A 118 16.00 -5.41 -4.65
C VAL A 118 16.23 -6.71 -5.41
N HIS A 119 15.52 -6.88 -6.52
CA HIS A 119 15.68 -8.00 -7.44
C HIS A 119 16.66 -7.60 -8.55
N PRO A 120 17.83 -8.26 -8.70
CA PRO A 120 18.80 -7.96 -9.76
C PRO A 120 18.19 -8.03 -11.16
N GLU A 121 17.30 -8.99 -11.38
CA GLU A 121 16.53 -9.21 -12.61
C GLU A 121 15.39 -8.21 -12.82
N GLY A 122 15.13 -7.32 -11.86
CA GLY A 122 13.97 -6.44 -11.83
C GLY A 122 12.70 -7.16 -11.39
N VAL A 123 11.59 -6.44 -11.37
CA VAL A 123 10.27 -7.00 -11.05
C VAL A 123 9.36 -6.77 -12.26
N GLU A 124 8.56 -7.77 -12.61
CA GLU A 124 7.62 -7.64 -13.72
C GLU A 124 6.50 -6.66 -13.36
N HIS A 125 6.28 -5.66 -14.22
CA HIS A 125 5.32 -4.57 -13.97
C HIS A 125 4.29 -4.38 -15.10
N GLY A 126 4.43 -5.09 -16.22
CA GLY A 126 3.70 -4.80 -17.48
C GLY A 126 2.19 -4.91 -17.38
N HIS A 127 1.69 -5.83 -16.57
CA HIS A 127 0.26 -6.14 -16.44
C HIS A 127 -0.37 -5.62 -15.15
N VAL A 128 0.40 -4.90 -14.34
CA VAL A 128 -0.06 -4.47 -13.02
C VAL A 128 -0.90 -3.22 -13.16
N PRO A 129 -2.13 -3.19 -12.59
CA PRO A 129 -2.93 -1.98 -12.53
C PRO A 129 -2.11 -0.81 -11.97
N ARG A 130 -2.27 0.36 -12.59
CA ARG A 130 -1.65 1.62 -12.15
C ARG A 130 -2.61 2.78 -12.37
N LEU A 131 -2.52 3.79 -11.52
CA LEU A 131 -3.19 5.05 -11.77
C LEU A 131 -2.31 5.86 -12.73
N LEU A 132 -2.91 6.32 -13.83
CA LEU A 132 -2.27 7.34 -14.66
C LEU A 132 -2.29 8.68 -13.94
N ALA A 133 -1.51 9.65 -14.42
CA ALA A 133 -1.31 10.93 -13.74
C ALA A 133 -2.62 11.63 -13.34
N ALA A 134 -3.62 11.65 -14.22
CA ALA A 134 -4.92 12.27 -13.94
C ALA A 134 -5.69 11.58 -12.80
N GLU A 135 -5.70 10.25 -12.78
CA GLU A 135 -6.38 9.46 -11.74
C GLU A 135 -5.62 9.52 -10.40
N HIS A 136 -4.29 9.61 -10.45
CA HIS A 136 -3.47 9.85 -9.26
C HIS A 136 -3.68 11.26 -8.69
N LEU A 137 -3.86 12.27 -9.55
CA LEU A 137 -4.21 13.62 -9.11
C LEU A 137 -5.61 13.67 -8.50
N ALA A 138 -6.60 13.03 -9.13
CA ALA A 138 -7.95 12.93 -8.60
C ALA A 138 -7.98 12.28 -7.20
N LEU A 139 -7.18 11.23 -6.97
CA LEU A 139 -7.00 10.63 -5.65
C LEU A 139 -6.50 11.64 -4.61
N LYS A 140 -5.49 12.45 -4.98
CA LYS A 140 -4.90 13.46 -4.09
C LYS A 140 -5.86 14.60 -3.81
N ASP A 141 -6.61 15.06 -4.81
CA ASP A 141 -7.59 16.13 -4.66
C ASP A 141 -8.73 15.70 -3.71
N ALA A 142 -9.22 14.47 -3.86
CA ALA A 142 -10.23 13.91 -2.96
C ALA A 142 -9.74 13.89 -1.51
N PHE A 143 -8.51 13.42 -1.25
CA PHE A 143 -7.95 13.45 0.10
C PHE A 143 -7.58 14.85 0.60
N SER A 144 -7.29 15.80 -0.29
CA SER A 144 -7.08 17.20 0.11
C SER A 144 -8.35 17.81 0.70
N LEU A 145 -9.53 17.46 0.17
CA LEU A 145 -10.81 17.86 0.74
C LEU A 145 -11.04 17.22 2.11
N ASP A 146 -10.71 15.94 2.25
CA ASP A 146 -10.78 15.24 3.54
C ASP A 146 -9.85 15.83 4.60
N CYS A 147 -8.61 16.19 4.22
CA CYS A 147 -7.70 16.90 5.12
C CYS A 147 -8.27 18.22 5.65
N ARG A 148 -9.14 18.91 4.91
CA ARG A 148 -9.79 20.16 5.39
C ARG A 148 -10.91 19.89 6.40
N ARG A 149 -11.41 18.65 6.48
CA ARG A 149 -12.43 18.23 7.44
C ARG A 149 -11.81 17.79 8.77
N ILE A 150 -10.53 17.42 8.75
CA ILE A 150 -9.74 17.07 9.91
C ILE A 150 -9.29 18.38 10.58
N ASN A 151 -9.79 18.64 11.80
CA ASN A 151 -9.50 19.83 12.59
C ASN A 151 -8.15 19.72 13.31
#